data_AF-A0ABD0PDA2-F1
#
_entry.id   AF-A0ABD0PDA2-F1
#
_cell.length_a   1.000
_cell.length_b   1.000
_cell.length_c   1.000
_cell.angle_alpha   90.00
_cell.angle_beta   90.00
_cell.angle_gamma   90.00
#
_symmetry.space_group_name_H-M   'P 1'
#
loop_
_entity.id
_entity.type
_entity.pdbx_description
1 polymer ?
#
loop_
_entity_poly.entity_id
_entity_poly.type
_entity_poly.pdbx_seq_one_letter_code
_entity_poly.pdbx_strand_id
1 'polypeptide(L)' 'CRYSPSQHAANCTKYYFVSQGDEEALKQAVANIGPISVAIDATRPQFVLYHS' A
#
# COMPACT_ATOMS: atom_id res chain seq x y z
N CYS A 1 -2.63 -20.57 11.45
CA CYS A 1 -2.15 -19.35 12.14
C CYS A 1 -1.15 -19.78 13.22
N ARG A 2 0.04 -19.18 13.29
CA ARG A 2 1.08 -19.45 14.31
C ARG A 2 1.52 -18.16 15.01
N TYR A 3 0.58 -17.25 15.23
CA TYR A 3 0.85 -15.97 15.88
C TYR A 3 1.23 -16.18 17.35
N SER A 4 2.30 -15.51 17.78
CA SER A 4 2.77 -15.52 19.17
C SER A 4 2.84 -14.07 19.67
N PRO A 5 2.02 -13.67 20.66
CA PRO A 5 2.04 -12.30 21.19
C PRO A 5 3.40 -11.86 21.74
N SER A 6 4.21 -12.81 22.24
CA SER A 6 5.55 -12.53 22.74
C SER A 6 6.58 -12.20 21.65
N GLN A 7 6.26 -12.46 20.38
CA GLN A 7 7.14 -12.22 19.22
C GLN A 7 6.56 -11.16 18.26
N HIS A 8 5.62 -10.32 18.71
CA HIS A 8 5.10 -9.25 17.85
C HIS A 8 6.19 -8.19 17.61
N ALA A 9 6.43 -7.83 16.35
CA ALA A 9 7.47 -6.89 15.97
C ALA A 9 6.97 -5.44 15.81
N ALA A 10 5.66 -5.27 15.58
CA ALA A 10 5.05 -3.96 15.37
C ALA A 10 3.58 -3.97 15.77
N ASN A 11 3.05 -2.79 16.11
CA ASN A 11 1.65 -2.56 16.41
C ASN A 11 1.08 -1.55 15.40
N CYS A 12 -0.12 -1.81 14.89
CA CYS A 12 -0.87 -0.86 14.08
C CYS A 12 -1.90 -0.16 14.96
N THR A 13 -1.76 1.15 15.16
CA THR A 13 -2.66 1.93 16.02
C THR A 13 -3.80 2.58 15.24
N LYS A 14 -3.58 2.89 13.96
CA LYS A 14 -4.54 3.58 13.10
C LYS A 14 -4.17 3.40 11.63
N TYR A 15 -5.18 3.55 10.78
CA TYR A 15 -5.03 3.61 9.33
C TYR A 15 -5.90 4.73 8.77
N TYR A 16 -5.52 5.21 7.60
CA TYR A 16 -6.24 6.25 6.88
C TYR A 16 -6.33 5.86 5.40
N PHE A 17 -7.34 6.39 4.72
CA PHE A 17 -7.47 6.25 3.29
C PHE A 17 -7.19 7.58 2.61
N VAL A 18 -6.55 7.51 1.46
CA VAL A 18 -6.49 8.63 0.51
C VAL A 18 -7.84 8.70 -0.20
N SER A 19 -8.28 9.90 -0.57
CA SER A 19 -9.47 10.10 -1.39
C SER A 19 -9.40 9.25 -2.66
N GLN A 20 -10.46 8.49 -2.94
CA GLN A 20 -10.48 7.58 -4.08
C GLN A 20 -10.35 8.36 -5.40
N GLY A 21 -9.41 7.93 -6.24
CA GLY A 21 -9.17 8.54 -7.56
C GLY A 21 -8.41 9.88 -7.52
N ASP A 22 -7.99 10.36 -6.35
CA ASP A 22 -7.22 11.59 -6.20
C ASP A 22 -5.72 11.31 -6.22
N GLU A 23 -5.13 11.32 -7.41
CA GLU A 23 -3.71 11.07 -7.60
C GLU A 23 -2.82 12.18 -7.03
N GLU A 24 -3.30 13.42 -6.95
CA GLU A 24 -2.51 14.50 -6.32
C GLU A 24 -2.47 14.32 -4.80
N ALA A 25 -3.60 13.97 -4.18
CA ALA A 25 -3.60 13.59 -2.76
C ALA A 25 -2.71 12.36 -2.50
N LEU A 26 -2.71 11.36 -3.40
CA LEU A 26 -1.84 10.19 -3.27
C LEU A 26 -0.35 10.58 -3.37
N LYS A 27 0.01 11.42 -4.34
CA LYS A 27 1.38 11.93 -4.49
C LYS A 27 1.84 12.68 -3.25
N GLN A 28 1.00 13.56 -2.70
CA GLN A 28 1.30 14.28 -1.46
C GLN A 28 1.42 13.31 -0.27
N ALA A 29 0.57 12.29 -0.19
CA ALA A 29 0.64 11.28 0.87
C ALA A 29 1.94 10.47 0.79
N VAL A 30 2.36 10.05 -0.40
CA VAL A 30 3.62 9.32 -0.60
C VAL A 30 4.81 10.17 -0.20
N ALA A 31 4.82 11.45 -0.58
CA ALA A 31 5.90 12.37 -0.24
C ALA A 31 6.00 12.66 1.27
N ASN A 32 4.85 12.81 1.95
CA ASN A 32 4.82 13.30 3.33
C ASN A 32 4.74 12.19 4.39
N ILE A 33 4.15 11.02 4.06
CA ILE A 33 3.91 9.92 5.00
C ILE A 33 4.84 8.74 4.71
N GLY A 34 5.08 8.44 3.42
CA GLY A 34 5.89 7.31 2.98
C GLY A 34 5.08 6.30 2.14
N PRO A 35 5.50 5.02 2.08
CA PRO A 35 4.84 4.01 1.25
C PRO A 35 3.35 3.86 1.59
N ILE A 36 2.49 3.91 0.56
CA ILE A 36 1.04 3.77 0.67
C ILE A 36 0.59 2.48 -0.02
N SER A 37 -0.20 1.66 0.68
CA SER A 37 -0.82 0.47 0.09
C SER A 37 -1.86 0.86 -0.95
N VAL A 38 -1.78 0.30 -2.16
CA VAL A 38 -2.73 0.54 -3.26
C VAL A 38 -3.17 -0.77 -3.91
N ALA A 39 -4.34 -0.75 -4.55
CA ALA A 39 -4.83 -1.84 -5.39
C ALA A 39 -4.73 -1.44 -6.87
N ILE A 40 -4.31 -2.37 -7.72
CA ILE A 40 -4.19 -2.19 -9.17
C ILE A 40 -4.79 -3.39 -9.90
N ASP A 41 -5.21 -3.18 -11.16
CA ASP A 41 -5.57 -4.28 -12.07
C ASP A 41 -4.30 -4.86 -12.69
N ALA A 42 -3.84 -5.99 -12.16
CA ALA A 42 -2.67 -6.72 -12.64
C ALA A 42 -3.02 -7.87 -13.62
N THR A 43 -4.25 -7.96 -14.11
CA THR A 43 -4.71 -9.11 -14.94
C THR A 43 -4.17 -9.08 -16.39
N ARG A 44 -3.65 -7.94 -16.83
CA ARG A 44 -3.22 -7.72 -18.22
C ARG A 44 -1.85 -8.35 -18.49
N PRO A 45 -1.67 -9.13 -19.58
CA PRO A 45 -0.36 -9.72 -19.93
C PRO A 45 0.79 -8.71 -20.05
N GLN A 46 0.49 -7.49 -20.48
CA GLN A 46 1.47 -6.40 -20.57
C GLN A 46 2.04 -6.01 -19.20
N PHE A 47 1.23 -6.11 -18.14
CA PHE A 47 1.67 -5.83 -16.78
C PHE A 47 2.50 -7.00 -16.22
N VAL A 48 2.07 -8.24 -16.48
CA VAL A 48 2.78 -9.44 -16.05
C VAL A 48 4.17 -9.55 -16.70
N LEU A 49 4.27 -9.18 -17.98
CA LEU A 49 5.50 -9.24 -18.77
C LEU A 49 6.23 -7.88 -18.81
N TYR A 50 5.86 -6.93 -17.95
CA TYR A 50 6.50 -5.63 -17.89
C TYR A 50 7.98 -5.78 -17.53
N HIS A 51 8.85 -5.19 -18.36
CA HIS A 51 10.29 -5.10 -18.15
C HIS A 51 10.74 -3.67 -18.46
N SER A 52 11.75 -3.19 -17.73
CA SER A 52 12.32 -1.83 -17.83
C SER A 52 12.95 -1.54 -19.19
#